data_AF-A0A927GL68-F1
#
_entry.id   AF-A0A927GL68-F1
#
_cell.length_a   1.000
_cell.length_b   1.000
_cell.length_c   1.000
_cell.angle_alpha   90.00
_cell.angle_beta   90.00
_cell.angle_gamma   90.00
#
_symmetry.space_group_name_H-M   'P 1'
#
loop_
_entity.id
_entity.type
_entity.pdbx_description
1 polymer ?
#
loop_
_entity_poly.entity_id
_entity_poly.type
_entity_poly.pdbx_seq_one_letter_code
_entity_poly.pdbx_strand_id
1 'polypeptide(L)'
;MSFFNKVKQFMGLGTLDVKLQVPPHFRATDSAINGKVLITAKSDQSVLKIELELVEKFETGRGDDKKEQEFTLGSLRLDQAFAMKTGESKTVEFSLPFQMLKSNNDHLKEKGGMLGSLGKMAAWASNEKSEYSFTATVDVQGASFDPSDTVDIKLIA
;
A
#
# COMPACT_ATOMS: atom_id res chain seq x y z
N MET A 1 33.10 0.90 -16.81
CA MET A 1 31.67 0.93 -16.43
C MET A 1 30.83 0.82 -17.69
N SER A 2 29.97 -0.20 -17.78
CA SER A 2 29.30 -0.59 -19.03
C SER A 2 28.10 0.29 -19.34
N PHE A 3 27.91 0.64 -20.62
CA PHE A 3 26.78 1.45 -21.14
C PHE A 3 25.41 0.87 -20.73
N PHE A 4 25.33 -0.46 -20.60
CA PHE A 4 24.16 -1.19 -20.13
C PHE A 4 23.71 -0.83 -18.70
N ASN A 5 24.66 -0.50 -17.82
CA ASN A 5 24.34 -0.10 -16.45
C ASN A 5 23.71 1.30 -16.43
N LYS A 6 24.15 2.21 -17.31
CA LYS A 6 23.55 3.54 -17.46
C LYS A 6 22.12 3.49 -17.99
N VAL A 7 21.80 2.58 -18.92
CA VAL A 7 20.44 2.42 -19.46
C VAL A 7 19.48 1.86 -18.41
N LYS A 8 19.91 0.86 -17.62
CA LYS A 8 19.10 0.34 -16.50
C LYS A 8 18.88 1.38 -15.41
N GLN A 9 19.93 2.14 -15.08
CA GLN A 9 19.87 3.26 -14.13
C GLN A 9 18.95 4.39 -14.61
N PHE A 10 18.95 4.68 -15.92
CA PHE A 10 18.04 5.65 -16.54
C PHE A 10 16.56 5.21 -16.49
N MET A 11 16.30 3.91 -16.52
CA MET A 11 14.95 3.33 -16.37
C MET A 11 14.49 3.17 -14.91
N GLY A 12 15.28 3.57 -13.90
CA GLY A 12 14.93 3.38 -12.47
C GLY A 12 14.85 1.92 -12.01
N LEU A 13 14.93 0.96 -12.94
CA LEU A 13 14.88 -0.48 -12.66
C LEU A 13 16.21 -0.96 -12.06
N GLY A 14 16.24 -1.03 -10.73
CA GLY A 14 17.28 -1.76 -9.99
C GLY A 14 18.41 -0.91 -9.42
N THR A 15 18.18 0.37 -9.13
CA THR A 15 19.15 1.22 -8.41
C THR A 15 19.04 1.05 -6.89
N LEU A 16 17.82 0.90 -6.37
CA LEU A 16 17.51 0.49 -5.00
C LEU A 16 16.64 -0.77 -5.01
N ASP A 17 16.85 -1.61 -4.01
CA ASP A 17 15.96 -2.71 -3.63
C ASP A 17 15.15 -2.22 -2.43
N VAL A 18 13.84 -2.08 -2.59
CA VAL A 18 12.94 -1.71 -1.50
C VAL A 18 12.19 -2.97 -1.10
N LYS A 19 12.23 -3.30 0.19
CA LYS A 19 11.49 -4.41 0.77
C LYS A 19 10.68 -3.93 1.95
N LEU A 20 9.37 -4.04 1.82
CA LEU A 20 8.42 -3.72 2.86
C LEU A 20 8.24 -4.93 3.78
N GLN A 21 8.55 -4.73 5.06
CA GLN A 21 8.33 -5.71 6.12
C GLN A 21 7.23 -5.19 7.04
N VAL A 22 6.00 -5.58 6.72
CA VAL A 22 4.82 -5.33 7.55
C VAL A 22 4.24 -6.65 8.05
N PRO A 23 3.54 -6.65 9.20
CA PRO A 23 2.76 -7.80 9.62
C PRO A 23 1.77 -8.20 8.51
N PRO A 24 1.59 -9.51 8.24
CA PRO A 24 0.68 -9.97 7.18
C PRO A 24 -0.79 -9.72 7.52
N HIS A 25 -1.07 -9.30 8.75
CA HIS A 25 -2.40 -9.01 9.24
C HIS A 25 -2.40 -7.81 10.19
N PHE A 26 -3.47 -7.03 10.16
CA PHE A 26 -3.71 -5.89 11.04
C PHE A 26 -5.17 -5.91 11.53
N ARG A 27 -5.46 -5.27 12.67
CA ARG A 27 -6.84 -5.16 13.17
C ARG A 27 -7.44 -3.82 12.81
N ALA A 28 -8.75 -3.78 12.57
CA ALA A 28 -9.48 -2.54 12.36
C ALA A 28 -9.45 -1.61 13.59
N THR A 29 -9.21 -2.18 14.78
CA THR A 29 -9.09 -1.44 16.03
C THR A 29 -7.71 -0.82 16.24
N ASP A 30 -6.71 -1.20 15.43
CA ASP A 30 -5.38 -0.66 15.56
C ASP A 30 -5.37 0.79 15.06
N SER A 31 -4.65 1.68 15.76
CA SER A 31 -4.54 3.08 15.36
C SER A 31 -3.45 3.34 14.34
N ALA A 32 -2.52 2.40 14.18
CA ALA A 32 -1.37 2.50 13.27
C ALA A 32 -0.82 1.12 12.91
N ILE A 33 -0.26 1.00 11.71
CA ILE A 33 0.52 -0.17 11.27
C ILE A 33 1.99 0.14 11.48
N ASN A 34 2.64 -0.66 12.33
CA ASN A 34 4.07 -0.59 12.55
C ASN A 34 4.78 -1.57 11.63
N GLY A 35 5.79 -1.08 10.91
CA GLY A 35 6.55 -1.88 9.96
C GLY A 35 7.95 -1.33 9.78
N LYS A 36 8.69 -2.00 8.90
CA LYS A 36 10.04 -1.57 8.53
C LYS A 36 10.18 -1.62 7.01
N VAL A 37 10.78 -0.59 6.44
CA VAL A 37 11.22 -0.62 5.04
C VAL A 37 12.72 -0.89 5.03
N LEU A 38 13.11 -2.01 4.45
CA LEU A 38 14.51 -2.31 4.17
C LEU A 38 14.86 -1.79 2.78
N ILE A 39 15.73 -0.81 2.73
CA ILE A 39 16.22 -0.20 1.49
C ILE A 39 17.65 -0.68 1.30
N THR A 40 17.97 -1.27 0.15
CA THR A 40 19.33 -1.70 -0.19
C THR A 40 19.77 -1.05 -1.48
N ALA A 41 20.85 -0.28 -1.44
CA ALA A 41 21.38 0.40 -2.61
C ALA A 41 22.18 -0.56 -3.49
N LYS A 42 21.74 -0.75 -4.73
CA LYS A 42 22.47 -1.49 -5.76
C LYS A 42 23.42 -0.59 -6.55
N SER A 43 23.27 0.73 -6.42
CA SER A 43 24.14 1.75 -6.98
C SER A 43 24.16 2.98 -6.06
N ASP A 44 25.18 3.84 -6.20
CA ASP A 44 25.25 5.11 -5.47
C ASP A 44 24.08 6.02 -5.87
N GLN A 45 23.22 6.37 -4.91
CA GLN A 45 21.99 7.13 -5.14
C GLN A 45 21.66 7.99 -3.92
N SER A 46 20.84 9.01 -4.10
CA SER A 46 20.31 9.82 -2.99
C SER A 46 18.81 9.63 -2.88
N VAL A 47 18.37 9.12 -1.73
CA VAL A 47 16.95 9.06 -1.37
C VAL A 47 16.52 10.46 -0.96
N LEU A 48 15.40 10.93 -1.49
CA LEU A 48 14.84 12.24 -1.19
C LEU A 48 13.74 12.16 -0.13
N LYS A 49 12.80 11.22 -0.31
CA LYS A 49 11.68 10.99 0.58
C LYS A 49 11.21 9.54 0.47
N ILE A 50 10.45 9.11 1.47
CA ILE A 50 9.77 7.81 1.47
C ILE A 50 8.28 8.08 1.68
N GLU A 51 7.46 7.55 0.80
CA GLU A 51 6.00 7.65 0.84
C GLU A 51 5.43 6.26 1.11
N LEU A 52 4.56 6.18 2.10
CA LEU A 52 3.91 4.95 2.54
C LEU A 52 2.42 5.18 2.40
N GLU A 53 1.72 4.28 1.74
CA GLU A 53 0.27 4.38 1.53
C GLU A 53 -0.41 3.05 1.82
N LEU A 54 -1.51 3.11 2.56
CA LEU A 54 -2.42 2.00 2.77
C LEU A 54 -3.67 2.24 1.95
N VAL A 55 -3.97 1.32 1.03
CA VAL A 55 -5.12 1.40 0.13
C VAL A 55 -6.00 0.18 0.32
N GLU A 56 -7.30 0.40 0.48
CA GLU A 56 -8.34 -0.62 0.38
C GLU A 56 -8.91 -0.62 -1.03
N LYS A 57 -8.81 -1.75 -1.71
CA LYS A 57 -9.53 -2.04 -2.95
C LYS A 57 -10.82 -2.74 -2.61
N PHE A 58 -11.93 -2.06 -2.86
CA PHE A 58 -13.27 -2.55 -2.64
C PHE A 58 -13.92 -2.92 -3.97
N GLU A 59 -14.15 -4.21 -4.17
CA GLU A 59 -14.87 -4.72 -5.33
C GLU A 59 -16.33 -5.02 -4.97
N THR A 60 -17.27 -4.53 -5.80
CA THR A 60 -18.71 -4.81 -5.69
C THR A 60 -19.32 -5.15 -7.05
N GLY A 61 -20.45 -5.88 -7.06
CA GLY A 61 -21.19 -6.18 -8.30
C GLY A 61 -20.76 -7.48 -9.00
N ARG A 62 -21.57 -7.99 -9.94
CA ARG A 62 -21.45 -9.34 -10.54
C ARG A 62 -21.37 -9.24 -12.07
N GLY A 63 -20.54 -10.07 -12.69
CA GLY A 63 -20.43 -10.12 -14.16
C GLY A 63 -19.86 -8.81 -14.72
N ASP A 64 -20.54 -8.23 -15.70
CA ASP A 64 -20.14 -6.98 -16.36
C ASP A 64 -20.40 -5.72 -15.52
N ASP A 65 -21.15 -5.82 -14.41
CA ASP A 65 -21.45 -4.71 -13.49
C ASP A 65 -20.46 -4.62 -12.30
N LYS A 66 -19.25 -5.18 -12.45
CA LYS A 66 -18.21 -5.04 -11.43
C LYS A 66 -17.77 -3.59 -11.29
N LYS A 67 -17.73 -3.10 -10.05
CA LYS A 67 -17.21 -1.80 -9.66
C LYS A 67 -16.08 -1.99 -8.68
N GLU A 68 -14.92 -1.48 -9.05
CA GLU A 68 -13.73 -1.43 -8.20
C GLU A 68 -13.60 0.01 -7.69
N GLN A 69 -13.48 0.16 -6.39
CA GLN A 69 -13.26 1.44 -5.73
C GLN A 69 -12.01 1.35 -4.86
N GLU A 70 -11.10 2.30 -5.01
CA GLU A 70 -9.91 2.38 -4.18
C GLU A 70 -10.11 3.46 -3.10
N PHE A 71 -9.81 3.12 -1.85
CA PHE A 71 -9.92 3.99 -0.70
C PHE A 71 -8.56 4.07 0.01
N THR A 72 -7.94 5.23 0.01
CA THR A 72 -6.73 5.47 0.79
C THR A 72 -7.10 5.58 2.27
N LEU A 73 -6.70 4.59 3.07
CA LEU A 73 -6.99 4.52 4.51
C LEU A 73 -5.99 5.31 5.36
N GLY A 74 -4.78 5.51 4.83
CA GLY A 74 -3.74 6.28 5.49
C GLY A 74 -2.55 6.49 4.56
N SER A 75 -1.88 7.62 4.73
CA SER A 75 -0.64 7.93 4.06
C SER A 75 0.35 8.53 5.04
N LEU A 76 1.62 8.18 4.88
CA LEU A 76 2.72 8.70 5.68
C LEU A 76 3.85 9.09 4.74
N ARG A 77 4.26 10.34 4.83
CA ARG A 77 5.41 10.86 4.10
C ARG A 77 6.55 11.15 5.07
N LEU A 78 7.70 10.55 4.80
CA LEU A 78 8.94 10.74 5.51
C LEU A 78 9.89 11.53 4.63
N ASP A 79 10.01 12.84 4.86
CA ASP A 79 10.94 13.74 4.17
C ASP A 79 12.37 13.59 4.71
N GLN A 80 12.89 12.37 4.67
CA GLN A 80 14.25 12.04 5.10
C GLN A 80 15.14 11.87 3.87
N ALA A 81 15.89 12.92 3.54
CA ALA A 81 16.91 12.85 2.50
C ALA A 81 18.19 12.22 3.04
N PHE A 82 18.70 11.19 2.37
CA PHE A 82 20.00 10.60 2.68
C PHE A 82 20.65 9.98 1.45
N ALA A 83 21.98 10.11 1.37
CA ALA A 83 22.75 9.42 0.36
C ALA A 83 23.00 7.97 0.79
N MET A 84 22.91 7.04 -0.15
CA MET A 84 23.28 5.64 0.03
C MET A 84 24.37 5.28 -0.98
N LYS A 85 25.37 4.55 -0.51
CA LYS A 85 26.40 3.97 -1.39
C LYS A 85 26.02 2.57 -1.83
N THR A 86 26.57 2.14 -2.95
CA THR A 86 26.41 0.78 -3.46
C THR A 86 26.75 -0.26 -2.39
N GLY A 87 25.81 -1.16 -2.12
CA GLY A 87 25.91 -2.21 -1.09
C GLY A 87 25.46 -1.78 0.31
N GLU A 88 25.11 -0.51 0.52
CA GLU A 88 24.57 -0.04 1.79
C GLU A 88 23.10 -0.47 1.94
N SER A 89 22.76 -0.98 3.13
CA SER A 89 21.39 -1.31 3.50
C SER A 89 20.97 -0.45 4.69
N LYS A 90 19.80 0.16 4.60
CA LYS A 90 19.21 0.99 5.65
C LYS A 90 17.81 0.50 5.95
N THR A 91 17.53 0.31 7.22
CA THR A 91 16.21 -0.05 7.70
C THR A 91 15.54 1.19 8.28
N VAL A 92 14.39 1.55 7.73
CA VAL A 92 13.57 2.65 8.23
C VAL A 92 12.34 2.06 8.90
N GLU A 93 12.26 2.22 10.22
CA GLU A 93 11.07 1.86 10.97
C GLU A 93 10.02 2.96 10.82
N PHE A 94 8.77 2.57 10.63
CA PHE A 94 7.67 3.51 10.48
C PHE A 94 6.45 3.07 11.29
N SER A 95 5.61 4.04 11.61
CA SER A 95 4.29 3.84 12.19
C SER A 95 3.31 4.62 11.34
N LEU A 96 2.60 3.94 10.44
CA LEU A 96 1.63 4.59 9.56
C LEU A 96 0.29 4.66 10.31
N PRO A 97 -0.17 5.87 10.70
CA PRO A 97 -1.52 6.02 11.24
C PRO A 97 -2.51 5.79 10.09
N PHE A 98 -3.51 4.95 10.34
CA PHE A 98 -4.60 4.72 9.38
C PHE A 98 -5.93 4.85 10.10
N GLN A 99 -6.97 5.14 9.33
CA GLN A 99 -8.34 5.11 9.82
C GLN A 99 -9.13 4.19 8.93
N MET A 100 -9.76 3.18 9.53
CA MET A 100 -10.72 2.36 8.82
C MET A 100 -11.89 3.26 8.43
N LEU A 101 -12.00 3.53 7.14
CA LEU A 101 -13.24 4.04 6.59
C LEU A 101 -14.25 2.92 6.77
N LYS A 102 -15.29 3.13 7.58
CA LYS A 102 -16.42 2.21 7.61
C LYS A 102 -16.95 2.13 6.19
N SER A 103 -16.64 1.05 5.46
CA SER A 103 -17.21 0.81 4.14
C SER A 103 -18.72 0.96 4.28
N ASN A 104 -19.37 1.63 3.31
CA ASN A 104 -20.77 2.08 3.34
C ASN A 104 -21.82 1.03 3.77
N ASN A 105 -21.44 -0.23 3.94
CA ASN A 105 -22.24 -1.29 4.53
C ASN A 105 -22.81 -0.98 5.93
N ASP A 106 -22.08 -0.29 6.79
CA ASP A 106 -22.61 0.07 8.12
C ASP A 106 -23.72 1.14 8.00
N HIS A 107 -23.56 2.10 7.09
CA HIS A 107 -24.55 3.13 6.81
C HIS A 107 -25.76 2.63 6.01
N LEU A 108 -25.59 1.61 5.15
CA LEU A 108 -26.70 0.98 4.41
C LEU A 108 -27.50 0.01 5.28
N LYS A 109 -26.86 -0.67 6.25
CA LYS A 109 -27.56 -1.48 7.27
C LYS A 109 -28.49 -0.63 8.15
N GLU A 110 -28.07 0.58 8.52
CA GLU A 110 -28.90 1.48 9.33
C GLU A 110 -30.10 2.06 8.57
N LYS A 111 -30.01 2.25 7.25
CA LYS A 111 -31.12 2.78 6.43
C LYS A 111 -32.04 1.72 5.82
N GLY A 112 -31.65 0.44 5.86
CA GLY A 112 -32.38 -0.70 5.29
C GLY A 112 -33.32 -1.44 6.26
N GLY A 113 -33.68 -0.81 7.37
CA GLY A 113 -34.59 -1.40 8.37
C GLY A 113 -35.94 -1.83 7.78
N MET A 114 -36.22 -3.13 7.91
CA MET A 114 -37.55 -3.72 8.14
C MET A 114 -38.43 -4.21 6.97
N LEU A 115 -38.11 -4.03 5.68
CA LEU A 115 -39.09 -4.39 4.60
C LEU A 115 -38.64 -5.37 3.48
N GLY A 116 -37.46 -6.00 3.53
CA GLY A 116 -37.04 -6.92 2.43
C GLY A 116 -35.88 -7.90 2.72
N SER A 117 -35.65 -8.24 3.99
CA SER A 117 -34.36 -8.69 4.54
C SER A 117 -33.92 -10.15 4.28
N LEU A 118 -34.71 -11.03 3.64
CA LEU A 118 -34.29 -12.44 3.48
C LEU A 118 -33.64 -12.78 2.13
N GLY A 119 -33.97 -12.06 1.05
CA GLY A 119 -33.46 -12.38 -0.31
C GLY A 119 -32.24 -11.57 -0.75
N LYS A 120 -32.16 -10.28 -0.37
CA LYS A 120 -31.07 -9.39 -0.81
C LYS A 120 -29.80 -9.52 0.03
N MET A 121 -29.92 -9.94 1.30
CA MET A 121 -28.75 -10.12 2.17
C MET A 121 -27.81 -11.24 1.70
N ALA A 122 -28.35 -12.33 1.14
CA ALA A 122 -27.53 -13.41 0.58
C ALA A 122 -26.75 -12.98 -0.68
N ALA A 123 -27.33 -12.09 -1.50
CA ALA A 123 -26.69 -11.62 -2.73
C ALA A 123 -25.61 -10.56 -2.50
N TRP A 124 -25.69 -9.79 -1.41
CA TRP A 124 -24.78 -8.68 -1.12
C TRP A 124 -23.57 -9.15 -0.29
N ALA A 125 -23.77 -10.08 0.66
CA ALA A 125 -22.68 -10.66 1.45
C ALA A 125 -21.72 -11.57 0.65
N SER A 126 -22.12 -12.02 -0.56
CA SER A 126 -21.38 -13.04 -1.31
C SER A 126 -20.38 -12.48 -2.32
N ASN A 127 -20.36 -11.17 -2.58
CA ASN A 127 -19.62 -10.61 -3.71
C ASN A 127 -18.94 -9.26 -3.43
N GLU A 128 -18.79 -8.93 -2.14
CA GLU A 128 -17.97 -7.81 -1.69
C GLU A 128 -16.61 -8.35 -1.27
N LYS A 129 -15.55 -7.82 -1.88
CA LYS A 129 -14.18 -8.15 -1.51
C LYS A 129 -13.45 -6.86 -1.17
N SER A 130 -12.98 -6.77 0.07
CA SER A 130 -12.01 -5.75 0.48
C SER A 130 -10.63 -6.40 0.47
N GLU A 131 -9.76 -5.91 -0.40
CA GLU A 131 -8.33 -6.24 -0.41
C GLU A 131 -7.56 -5.03 0.09
N TYR A 132 -6.61 -5.24 1.00
CA TYR A 132 -5.81 -4.15 1.57
C TYR A 132 -4.38 -4.32 1.08
N SER A 133 -3.88 -3.31 0.38
CA SER A 133 -2.51 -3.28 -0.12
C SER A 133 -1.76 -2.15 0.56
N PHE A 134 -0.57 -2.46 1.05
CA PHE A 134 0.35 -1.49 1.62
C PHE A 134 1.49 -1.27 0.63
N THR A 135 1.67 -0.03 0.20
CA THR A 135 2.70 0.36 -0.76
C THR A 135 3.71 1.28 -0.11
N ALA A 136 4.99 0.99 -0.31
CA ALA A 136 6.10 1.84 0.08
C ALA A 136 6.86 2.28 -1.17
N THR A 137 6.89 3.58 -1.42
CA THR A 137 7.55 4.21 -2.56
C THR A 137 8.72 5.06 -2.05
N VAL A 138 9.89 4.88 -2.64
CA VAL A 138 11.09 5.63 -2.26
C VAL A 138 11.47 6.54 -3.43
N ASP A 139 11.41 7.85 -3.21
CA ASP A 139 11.81 8.85 -4.21
C ASP A 139 13.33 8.94 -4.27
N VAL A 140 13.88 8.76 -5.46
CA VAL A 140 15.32 8.75 -5.71
C VAL A 140 15.71 9.86 -6.66
N GLN A 141 16.69 10.64 -6.24
CA GLN A 141 17.17 11.77 -7.02
C GLN A 141 17.68 11.34 -8.40
N GLY A 142 17.00 11.80 -9.44
CA GLY A 142 17.40 11.58 -10.84
C GLY A 142 17.00 10.22 -11.42
N ALA A 143 16.18 9.43 -10.71
CA ALA A 143 15.53 8.25 -11.28
C ALA A 143 14.29 8.66 -12.08
N SER A 144 14.07 8.04 -13.25
CA SER A 144 12.82 8.24 -14.02
C SER A 144 11.64 7.45 -13.45
N PHE A 145 11.92 6.42 -12.66
CA PHE A 145 10.94 5.58 -11.99
C PHE A 145 11.37 5.36 -10.55
N ASP A 146 10.48 5.65 -9.62
CA ASP A 146 10.72 5.49 -8.20
C ASP A 146 10.58 4.02 -7.80
N PRO A 147 11.56 3.42 -7.11
CA PRO A 147 11.44 2.07 -6.59
C PRO A 147 10.35 2.00 -5.52
N SER A 148 9.43 1.05 -5.70
CA SER A 148 8.33 0.80 -4.78
C SER A 148 8.16 -0.69 -4.51
N ASP A 149 7.64 -1.02 -3.33
CA ASP A 149 7.22 -2.38 -2.97
C ASP A 149 5.78 -2.36 -2.47
N THR A 150 4.99 -3.36 -2.86
CA THR A 150 3.57 -3.48 -2.47
C THR A 150 3.33 -4.85 -1.86
N VAL A 151 2.74 -4.86 -0.67
CA VAL A 151 2.42 -6.08 0.07
C VAL A 151 0.94 -6.08 0.42
N ASP A 152 0.26 -7.17 0.08
CA ASP A 152 -1.12 -7.38 0.47
C ASP A 152 -1.18 -7.83 1.93
N ILE A 153 -2.01 -7.15 2.71
CA ILE A 153 -2.21 -7.41 4.12
C ILE A 153 -3.67 -7.78 4.39
N LYS A 154 -3.89 -8.67 5.36
CA LYS A 154 -5.24 -9.13 5.70
C LYS A 154 -5.78 -8.38 6.91
N LEU A 155 -6.99 -7.87 6.78
CA LEU A 155 -7.74 -7.40 7.93
C LEU A 155 -8.19 -8.61 8.77
N ILE A 156 -7.84 -8.62 10.06
CA ILE A 156 -8.37 -9.57 11.05
C ILE A 156 -9.34 -8.85 11.98
N ALA A 157 -10.44 -9.52 12.31
CA ALA A 157 -11.46 -9.02 13.22
C ALA A 157 -11.00 -9.01 14.68
#